data_AF-A0A936BJT3-F1
#
_entry.id   AF-A0A936BJT3-F1
#
_cell.length_a   1.000
_cell.length_b   1.000
_cell.length_c   1.000
_cell.angle_alpha   90.00
_cell.angle_beta   90.00
_cell.angle_gamma   90.00
#
_symmetry.space_group_name_H-M   'P 1'
#
loop_
_entity.id
_entity.type
_entity.pdbx_description
1 polymer ?
#
loop_
_entity_poly.entity_id
_entity_poly.type
_entity_poly.pdbx_seq_one_letter_code
_entity_poly.pdbx_strand_id
1 'polypeptide(L)'
;MNKRSFTLLLSISIAALAARADVNIDAVVAAAKVDTANASAVVAKAAADNPESAVKLVSASVTAIPDKVIEIVCAVCKGLPKLSPELVRVALDVYPDRSAEIVAGVADCVPAEVREALAAPSSAVAAPAGPAAPLFPPQIMNPDLVSPAS
;
A
#
# COMPACT_ATOMS: atom_id res chain seq x y z
N MET A 1 2.23 -38.66 -35.98
CA MET A 1 2.19 -37.25 -35.52
C MET A 1 1.67 -37.22 -34.08
N ASN A 2 2.59 -37.14 -33.12
CA ASN A 2 2.30 -37.34 -31.69
C ASN A 2 1.74 -36.07 -31.05
N LYS A 3 0.42 -36.04 -30.82
CA LYS A 3 -0.29 -34.97 -30.09
C LYS A 3 0.22 -34.76 -28.65
N ARG A 4 0.90 -35.75 -28.08
CA ARG A 4 1.43 -35.72 -26.70
C ARG A 4 2.64 -34.79 -26.53
N SER A 5 3.39 -34.53 -27.59
CA SER A 5 4.52 -33.59 -27.55
C SER A 5 4.06 -32.12 -27.51
N PHE A 6 2.83 -31.84 -27.97
CA PHE A 6 2.27 -30.50 -27.95
C PHE A 6 1.75 -30.11 -26.56
N THR A 7 1.22 -31.07 -25.80
CA THR A 7 0.74 -30.83 -24.42
C THR A 7 1.89 -30.69 -23.41
N LEU A 8 3.05 -31.30 -23.67
CA LEU A 8 4.22 -31.25 -22.77
C LEU A 8 5.05 -29.97 -22.92
N LEU A 9 4.86 -29.21 -24.01
CA LEU A 9 5.45 -27.89 -24.22
C LEU A 9 4.64 -26.74 -23.59
N LEU A 10 3.42 -26.99 -23.12
CA LEU A 10 2.60 -26.00 -22.43
C LEU A 10 2.84 -25.96 -20.91
N SER A 11 3.53 -26.96 -20.35
CA SER A 11 3.80 -27.08 -18.90
C SER A 11 5.23 -26.69 -18.50
N ILE A 12 6.12 -26.49 -19.46
CA ILE A 12 7.50 -26.05 -19.23
C ILE A 12 7.62 -24.59 -19.65
N SER A 13 7.52 -23.66 -18.69
CA SER A 13 8.31 -22.41 -18.67
C SER A 13 8.06 -21.45 -17.50
N ILE A 14 7.09 -21.65 -16.61
CA ILE A 14 6.88 -20.66 -15.51
C ILE A 14 8.05 -20.66 -14.49
N ALA A 15 8.93 -21.68 -14.48
CA ALA A 15 10.08 -21.76 -13.58
C ALA A 15 11.45 -21.44 -14.22
N ALA A 16 11.53 -21.22 -15.54
CA ALA A 16 12.80 -20.93 -16.23
C ALA A 16 13.08 -19.42 -16.43
N LEU A 17 12.20 -18.55 -15.93
CA LEU A 17 12.30 -17.10 -16.11
C LEU A 17 13.22 -16.41 -15.09
N ALA A 18 13.70 -17.15 -14.09
CA ALA A 18 14.47 -16.61 -12.96
C ALA A 18 15.89 -16.09 -13.29
N ALA A 19 16.33 -16.14 -14.56
CA ALA A 19 17.71 -15.76 -14.92
C ALA A 19 17.82 -14.63 -15.97
N ARG A 20 16.75 -14.27 -16.68
CA ARG A 20 16.72 -13.17 -17.66
C ARG A 20 15.29 -12.73 -17.96
N ALA A 21 14.74 -11.77 -17.24
CA ALA A 21 13.47 -11.16 -17.66
C ALA A 21 13.30 -9.77 -17.07
N ASP A 22 13.51 -8.76 -17.90
CA ASP A 22 12.78 -7.50 -17.72
C ASP A 22 11.28 -7.87 -17.69
N VAL A 23 10.63 -7.75 -16.53
CA VAL A 23 9.19 -8.03 -16.45
C VAL A 23 8.49 -7.00 -17.32
N ASN A 24 7.88 -7.46 -18.43
CA ASN A 24 7.17 -6.55 -19.31
C ASN A 24 5.84 -6.15 -18.63
N ILE A 25 5.87 -5.01 -17.93
CA ILE A 25 4.74 -4.50 -17.15
C ILE A 25 3.50 -4.35 -18.05
N ASP A 26 3.66 -3.77 -19.25
CA ASP A 26 2.57 -3.60 -20.21
C ASP A 26 1.94 -4.94 -20.62
N ALA A 27 2.76 -5.98 -20.82
CA ALA A 27 2.26 -7.31 -21.16
C ALA A 27 1.48 -7.96 -20.00
N VAL A 28 1.96 -7.80 -18.76
CA VAL A 28 1.25 -8.30 -17.57
C VAL A 28 -0.07 -7.57 -17.37
N VAL A 29 -0.07 -6.24 -17.52
CA VAL A 29 -1.28 -5.42 -17.42
C VAL A 29 -2.25 -5.77 -18.54
N ALA A 30 -1.78 -5.95 -19.77
CA ALA A 30 -2.61 -6.37 -20.89
C ALA A 30 -3.23 -7.76 -20.63
N ALA A 31 -2.45 -8.72 -20.13
CA ALA A 31 -2.96 -10.04 -19.75
C ALA A 31 -4.02 -9.94 -18.65
N ALA A 32 -3.80 -9.11 -17.64
CA ALA A 32 -4.77 -8.85 -16.58
C ALA A 32 -6.05 -8.17 -17.08
N LYS A 33 -5.97 -7.31 -18.12
CA LYS A 33 -7.14 -6.70 -18.75
C LYS A 33 -7.94 -7.68 -19.60
N VAL A 34 -7.27 -8.64 -20.24
CA VAL A 34 -7.93 -9.70 -21.01
C VAL A 34 -8.64 -10.68 -20.07
N ASP A 35 -8.00 -11.03 -18.96
CA ASP A 35 -8.55 -11.91 -17.94
C ASP A 35 -8.71 -11.17 -16.61
N THR A 36 -9.74 -10.32 -16.53
CA THR A 36 -10.02 -9.51 -15.33
C THR A 36 -10.40 -10.36 -14.11
N ALA A 37 -10.83 -11.61 -14.33
CA ALA A 37 -11.12 -12.55 -13.25
C ALA A 37 -9.84 -13.01 -12.53
N ASN A 38 -8.75 -13.19 -13.29
CA ASN A 38 -7.46 -13.62 -12.76
C ASN A 38 -6.42 -12.49 -12.66
N ALA A 39 -6.81 -11.24 -12.93
CA ALA A 39 -5.93 -10.06 -12.89
C ALA A 39 -5.08 -9.99 -11.62
N SER A 40 -5.68 -10.17 -10.44
CA SER A 40 -4.98 -10.14 -9.16
C SER A 40 -3.91 -11.25 -9.03
N ALA A 41 -4.21 -12.46 -9.50
CA ALA A 41 -3.28 -13.58 -9.49
C ALA A 41 -2.12 -13.40 -10.49
N VAL A 42 -2.42 -12.88 -11.69
CA VAL A 42 -1.43 -12.60 -12.73
C VAL A 42 -0.43 -11.53 -12.25
N VAL A 43 -0.94 -10.44 -11.69
CA VAL A 43 -0.12 -9.35 -11.15
C VAL A 43 0.68 -9.81 -9.93
N ALA A 44 0.06 -10.54 -9.00
CA ALA A 44 0.74 -11.07 -7.83
C ALA A 44 1.86 -12.06 -8.20
N LYS A 45 1.64 -12.91 -9.19
CA LYS A 45 2.65 -13.85 -9.67
C LYS A 45 3.83 -13.11 -10.30
N ALA A 46 3.57 -12.18 -11.21
CA ALA A 46 4.62 -11.39 -11.84
C ALA A 46 5.40 -10.52 -10.84
N ALA A 47 4.73 -9.96 -9.84
CA ALA A 47 5.35 -9.23 -8.75
C ALA A 47 6.21 -10.15 -7.86
N ALA A 48 5.73 -11.35 -7.52
CA ALA A 48 6.50 -12.31 -6.73
C ALA A 48 7.75 -12.80 -7.47
N ASP A 49 7.66 -12.96 -8.80
CA ASP A 49 8.82 -13.30 -9.63
C ASP A 49 9.79 -12.12 -9.80
N ASN A 50 9.30 -10.86 -9.70
CA ASN A 50 10.10 -9.64 -9.86
C ASN A 50 9.74 -8.58 -8.79
N PRO A 51 10.18 -8.76 -7.53
CA PRO A 51 9.78 -7.91 -6.42
C PRO A 51 10.22 -6.44 -6.60
N GLU A 52 11.31 -6.19 -7.31
CA GLU A 52 11.79 -4.84 -7.66
C GLU A 52 10.85 -4.05 -8.57
N SER A 53 10.06 -4.76 -9.39
CA SER A 53 9.07 -4.18 -10.29
C SER A 53 7.66 -4.25 -9.74
N ALA A 54 7.43 -4.94 -8.62
CA ALA A 54 6.10 -5.16 -8.03
C ALA A 54 5.31 -3.86 -7.81
N VAL A 55 5.97 -2.81 -7.30
CA VAL A 55 5.32 -1.52 -7.04
C VAL A 55 4.83 -0.86 -8.33
N LYS A 56 5.68 -0.84 -9.37
CA LYS A 56 5.34 -0.31 -10.70
C LYS A 56 4.24 -1.15 -11.37
N LEU A 57 4.34 -2.46 -11.23
CA LEU A 57 3.37 -3.41 -11.76
C LEU A 57 1.98 -3.21 -11.17
N VAL A 58 1.90 -3.07 -9.84
CA VAL A 58 0.65 -2.78 -9.14
C VAL A 58 0.12 -1.41 -9.55
N SER A 59 0.94 -0.36 -9.55
CA SER A 59 0.54 0.99 -10.01
C SER A 59 -0.10 0.98 -11.41
N ALA A 60 0.56 0.34 -12.37
CA ALA A 60 0.04 0.23 -13.73
C ALA A 60 -1.25 -0.61 -13.80
N SER A 61 -1.31 -1.70 -13.03
CA SER A 61 -2.46 -2.60 -13.01
C SER A 61 -3.70 -1.97 -12.38
N VAL A 62 -3.54 -1.27 -11.25
CA VAL A 62 -4.66 -0.60 -10.56
C VAL A 62 -5.18 0.58 -11.38
N THR A 63 -4.33 1.23 -12.17
CA THR A 63 -4.74 2.28 -13.12
C THR A 63 -5.51 1.68 -14.30
N ALA A 64 -5.08 0.51 -14.79
CA ALA A 64 -5.70 -0.15 -15.93
C ALA A 64 -7.01 -0.88 -15.59
N ILE A 65 -7.16 -1.32 -14.33
CA ILE A 65 -8.29 -2.12 -13.83
C ILE A 65 -8.77 -1.51 -12.49
N PRO A 66 -9.42 -0.33 -12.52
CA PRO A 66 -9.92 0.37 -11.33
C PRO A 66 -10.88 -0.47 -10.47
N ASP A 67 -11.60 -1.42 -11.08
CA ASP A 67 -12.57 -2.25 -10.37
C ASP A 67 -11.92 -3.34 -9.50
N LYS A 68 -10.63 -3.62 -9.71
CA LYS A 68 -9.90 -4.73 -9.06
C LYS A 68 -8.77 -4.25 -8.15
N VAL A 69 -8.72 -2.97 -7.82
CA VAL A 69 -7.65 -2.34 -7.03
C VAL A 69 -7.38 -3.11 -5.73
N ILE A 70 -8.42 -3.33 -4.93
CA ILE A 70 -8.32 -4.01 -3.63
C ILE A 70 -7.81 -5.44 -3.82
N GLU A 71 -8.37 -6.19 -4.77
CA GLU A 71 -7.98 -7.58 -5.05
C GLU A 71 -6.52 -7.69 -5.50
N ILE A 72 -6.08 -6.79 -6.39
CA ILE A 72 -4.70 -6.76 -6.92
C ILE A 72 -3.72 -6.45 -5.79
N VAL A 73 -3.97 -5.39 -5.02
CA VAL A 73 -3.10 -4.99 -3.91
C VAL A 73 -3.05 -6.09 -2.85
N CYS A 74 -4.20 -6.65 -2.46
CA CYS A 74 -4.29 -7.79 -1.54
C CYS A 74 -3.45 -9.00 -1.99
N ALA A 75 -3.58 -9.40 -3.25
CA ALA A 75 -2.90 -10.56 -3.78
C ALA A 75 -1.37 -10.37 -3.76
N VAL A 76 -0.90 -9.17 -4.10
CA VAL A 76 0.53 -8.85 -4.12
C VAL A 76 1.07 -8.70 -2.69
N CYS A 77 0.34 -8.06 -1.78
CA CYS A 77 0.69 -7.95 -0.36
C CYS A 77 0.87 -9.33 0.31
N LYS A 78 0.03 -10.30 -0.05
CA LYS A 78 0.17 -11.70 0.44
C LYS A 78 1.44 -12.38 -0.06
N GLY A 79 1.85 -12.11 -1.31
CA GLY A 79 3.09 -12.63 -1.87
C GLY A 79 4.35 -11.88 -1.41
N LEU A 80 4.22 -10.59 -1.14
CA LEU A 80 5.31 -9.66 -0.83
C LEU A 80 4.97 -8.79 0.40
N PRO A 81 4.89 -9.39 1.60
CA PRO A 81 4.45 -8.66 2.80
C PRO A 81 5.37 -7.47 3.14
N LYS A 82 6.65 -7.53 2.76
CA LYS A 82 7.62 -6.44 2.95
C LYS A 82 7.31 -5.19 2.12
N LEU A 83 6.64 -5.34 0.99
CA LEU A 83 6.26 -4.22 0.11
C LEU A 83 4.83 -3.75 0.35
N SER A 84 4.03 -4.47 1.15
CA SER A 84 2.66 -4.08 1.52
C SER A 84 2.47 -2.60 1.84
N PRO A 85 3.28 -1.93 2.70
CA PRO A 85 3.05 -0.52 2.99
C PRO A 85 3.18 0.35 1.75
N GLU A 86 4.16 0.07 0.89
CA GLU A 86 4.39 0.83 -0.34
C GLU A 86 3.29 0.57 -1.38
N LEU A 87 2.85 -0.69 -1.51
CA LEU A 87 1.78 -1.10 -2.42
C LEU A 87 0.43 -0.45 -2.06
N VAL A 88 0.11 -0.41 -0.76
CA VAL A 88 -1.09 0.27 -0.30
C VAL A 88 -0.99 1.77 -0.56
N ARG A 89 0.15 2.40 -0.25
CA ARG A 89 0.37 3.83 -0.53
C ARG A 89 0.17 4.17 -2.00
N VAL A 90 0.73 3.38 -2.91
CA VAL A 90 0.52 3.56 -4.35
C VAL A 90 -0.97 3.50 -4.72
N ALA A 91 -1.73 2.56 -4.17
CA ALA A 91 -3.16 2.48 -4.44
C ALA A 91 -3.93 3.71 -3.91
N LEU A 92 -3.53 4.25 -2.75
CA LEU A 92 -4.10 5.48 -2.19
C LEU A 92 -3.73 6.73 -3.00
N ASP A 93 -2.51 6.79 -3.54
CA ASP A 93 -2.07 7.89 -4.40
C ASP A 93 -2.80 7.89 -5.75
N VAL A 94 -3.10 6.70 -6.31
CA VAL A 94 -3.86 6.58 -7.55
C VAL A 94 -5.35 6.86 -7.34
N TYR A 95 -5.91 6.43 -6.20
CA TYR A 95 -7.34 6.59 -5.87
C TYR A 95 -7.54 7.27 -4.50
N PRO A 96 -7.22 8.57 -4.38
CA PRO A 96 -7.38 9.29 -3.12
C PRO A 96 -8.84 9.35 -2.66
N ASP A 97 -9.79 9.44 -3.60
CA ASP A 97 -11.23 9.45 -3.32
C ASP A 97 -11.75 8.12 -2.76
N ARG A 98 -11.08 7.00 -3.07
CA ARG A 98 -11.41 5.65 -2.57
C ARG A 98 -10.49 5.20 -1.44
N SER A 99 -9.71 6.12 -0.85
CA SER A 99 -8.73 5.79 0.19
C SER A 99 -9.33 5.00 1.35
N ALA A 100 -10.46 5.43 1.91
CA ALA A 100 -11.14 4.74 2.99
C ALA A 100 -11.60 3.32 2.61
N GLU A 101 -12.10 3.15 1.39
CA GLU A 101 -12.54 1.85 0.85
C GLU A 101 -11.34 0.91 0.64
N ILE A 102 -10.24 1.44 0.10
CA ILE A 102 -9.01 0.69 -0.12
C ILE A 102 -8.41 0.25 1.21
N VAL A 103 -8.27 1.16 2.17
CA VAL A 103 -7.74 0.83 3.51
C VAL A 103 -8.58 -0.24 4.19
N ALA A 104 -9.91 -0.11 4.16
CA ALA A 104 -10.81 -1.11 4.72
C ALA A 104 -10.70 -2.46 3.99
N GLY A 105 -10.64 -2.44 2.65
CA GLY A 105 -10.59 -3.63 1.83
C GLY A 105 -9.26 -4.40 1.90
N VAL A 106 -8.15 -3.71 2.14
CA VAL A 106 -6.82 -4.34 2.24
C VAL A 106 -6.45 -4.75 3.68
N ALA A 107 -7.21 -4.31 4.69
CA ALA A 107 -6.92 -4.54 6.11
C ALA A 107 -6.73 -6.03 6.48
N ASP A 108 -7.46 -6.92 5.81
CA ASP A 108 -7.38 -8.39 6.01
C ASP A 108 -6.26 -9.06 5.21
N CYS A 109 -5.64 -8.35 4.27
CA CYS A 109 -4.60 -8.87 3.39
C CYS A 109 -3.20 -8.38 3.73
N VAL A 110 -3.10 -7.32 4.53
CA VAL A 110 -1.83 -6.71 4.91
C VAL A 110 -1.37 -7.17 6.30
N PRO A 111 -0.06 -7.16 6.58
CA PRO A 111 0.47 -7.43 7.90
C PRO A 111 -0.13 -6.51 8.97
N ALA A 112 -0.17 -6.98 10.22
CA ALA A 112 -0.76 -6.23 11.33
C ALA A 112 -0.10 -4.87 11.52
N GLU A 113 1.21 -4.79 11.28
CA GLU A 113 2.01 -3.57 11.37
C GLU A 113 1.57 -2.52 10.34
N VAL A 114 1.23 -2.96 9.12
CA VAL A 114 0.73 -2.09 8.06
C VAL A 114 -0.70 -1.66 8.35
N ARG A 115 -1.54 -2.58 8.82
CA ARG A 115 -2.91 -2.25 9.23
C ARG A 115 -2.92 -1.25 10.39
N GLU A 116 -2.06 -1.43 11.38
CA GLU A 116 -1.92 -0.48 12.50
C GLU A 116 -1.39 0.87 12.02
N ALA A 117 -0.43 0.89 11.08
CA ALA A 117 0.06 2.15 10.49
C ALA A 117 -1.02 2.89 9.66
N LEU A 118 -1.94 2.16 9.02
CA LEU A 118 -3.06 2.73 8.27
C LEU A 118 -4.22 3.16 9.19
N ALA A 119 -4.44 2.44 10.29
CA ALA A 119 -5.48 2.71 11.28
C ALA A 119 -5.04 3.77 12.31
N ALA A 120 -3.73 4.01 12.44
CA ALA A 120 -3.21 5.11 13.20
C ALA A 120 -3.78 6.40 12.59
N PRO A 121 -4.64 7.16 13.31
CA PRO A 121 -4.90 8.52 12.90
C PRO A 121 -3.53 9.18 12.82
N SER A 122 -3.28 10.01 11.81
CA SER A 122 -2.11 10.88 11.79
C SER A 122 -2.05 11.61 13.13
N SER A 123 -1.28 11.06 14.08
CA SER A 123 -1.06 11.62 15.40
C SER A 123 0.05 12.65 15.28
N ALA A 124 -0.04 13.47 14.22
CA ALA A 124 0.54 14.79 14.14
C ALA A 124 -0.27 15.82 14.95
N VAL A 125 -1.20 15.36 15.80
CA VAL A 125 -1.57 16.05 17.05
C VAL A 125 -1.32 15.11 18.23
N ALA A 126 -0.11 14.54 18.31
CA ALA A 126 0.48 14.24 19.61
C ALA A 126 1.35 15.44 20.00
N ALA A 127 0.78 16.39 20.72
CA ALA A 127 1.53 17.06 21.78
C ALA A 127 1.24 16.26 23.06
N PRO A 128 2.20 15.45 23.55
CA PRO A 128 2.07 14.79 24.83
C PRO A 128 2.57 15.74 25.93
N ALA A 129 1.68 16.22 26.78
CA ALA A 129 2.05 16.71 28.11
C ALA A 129 0.88 16.46 29.06
N GLY A 130 1.18 15.73 30.13
CA GLY A 130 0.23 15.25 31.14
C GLY A 130 -0.42 16.33 32.02
N PRO A 131 -1.04 15.90 33.13
CA PRO A 131 -2.20 16.54 33.74
C PRO A 131 -1.82 17.69 34.66
N ALA A 132 -2.17 18.92 34.30
CA ALA A 132 -2.15 20.03 35.24
C ALA A 132 -3.44 20.02 36.07
N ALA A 133 -3.32 19.54 37.31
CA ALA A 133 -4.29 19.76 38.37
C ALA A 133 -4.58 21.26 38.58
N PRO A 134 -5.75 21.64 39.14
CA PRO A 134 -6.16 23.04 39.25
C PRO A 134 -5.49 23.70 40.48
N LEU A 135 -4.70 24.75 40.25
CA LEU A 135 -4.19 25.62 41.31
C LEU A 135 -4.47 27.09 40.96
N PHE A 136 -5.30 27.70 41.81
CA PHE A 136 -5.61 29.12 42.01
C PHE A 136 -4.39 30.09 41.90
N PRO A 137 -4.58 31.41 42.11
CA PRO A 137 -5.21 32.47 41.31
C PRO A 137 -4.14 33.45 40.74
N PRO A 138 -4.47 34.51 39.96
CA PRO A 138 -3.46 35.38 39.37
C PRO A 138 -2.98 36.45 40.36
N GLN A 139 -1.81 36.31 40.97
CA GLN A 139 -1.11 37.42 41.66
C GLN A 139 0.41 37.19 41.68
N ILE A 140 1.15 37.98 40.93
CA ILE A 140 2.51 38.53 41.19
C ILE A 140 2.63 39.65 40.14
N MET A 141 2.19 40.86 40.50
CA MET A 141 3.04 41.89 41.09
C MET A 141 4.26 42.16 40.20
N ASN A 142 4.14 43.12 39.29
CA ASN A 142 5.29 43.72 38.62
C ASN A 142 5.60 45.02 39.37
N PRO A 143 6.66 45.05 40.21
CA PRO A 143 6.97 46.19 41.07
C PRO A 143 7.88 47.19 40.33
N ASP A 144 7.48 47.69 39.16
CA ASP A 144 8.29 48.69 38.45
C ASP A 144 7.51 49.61 37.48
N LEU A 145 6.23 49.88 37.79
CA LEU A 145 5.50 50.95 37.12
C LEU A 145 5.12 52.02 38.15
N VAL A 146 5.98 53.03 38.16
CA VAL A 146 5.74 54.45 38.45
C VAL A 146 5.31 54.81 39.89
N SER A 147 6.32 55.26 40.62
CA SER A 147 6.30 56.33 41.63
C SER A 147 4.96 57.08 41.80
N PRO A 148 4.36 57.06 42.99
CA PRO A 148 3.45 58.10 43.41
C PRO A 148 4.21 59.28 44.03
N ALA A 149 3.86 60.48 43.55
CA ALA A 149 3.82 61.76 44.27
C ALA A 149 5.13 62.36 44.84
N SER A 150 5.60 63.44 44.22
CA SER A 150 5.67 64.79 44.82
C SER A 150 5.93 65.84 43.73
#